data_AF-A0A536S146-F1
#
_entry.id   AF-A0A536S146-F1
#
_cell.length_a   1.000
_cell.length_b   1.000
_cell.length_c   1.000
_cell.angle_alpha   90.00
_cell.angle_beta   90.00
_cell.angle_gamma   90.00
#
_symmetry.space_group_name_H-M   'P 1'
#
loop_
_entity.id
_entity.type
_entity.pdbx_description
1 polymer ?
#
loop_
_entity_poly.entity_id
_entity_poly.type
_entity_poly.pdbx_seq_one_letter_code
_entity_poly.pdbx_strand_id
1 'polypeptide(L)'
;MGGARDLERRLAEARGRATALADALAVMSRAPTDLVAVLETVLDRAANMCDAERASIHLLEADGYHTAAFWGPTSEEYKRLAYDTVRTPGRDTLIGRVALDCSIVHIPDVLED
;
A
#
# COMPACT_ATOMS: atom_id res chain seq x y z
N MET A 1 26.17 -14.85 -23.77
CA MET A 1 25.10 -14.60 -24.77
C MET A 1 23.72 -14.49 -24.11
N GLY A 2 23.49 -13.49 -23.23
CA GLY A 2 22.19 -13.28 -22.56
C GLY A 2 21.64 -11.85 -22.66
N GLY A 3 22.39 -10.91 -23.23
CA GLY A 3 22.10 -9.48 -23.14
C GLY A 3 20.83 -9.02 -23.85
N ALA A 4 20.49 -9.61 -25.00
CA ALA A 4 19.29 -9.21 -25.75
C ALA A 4 17.99 -9.59 -25.00
N ARG A 5 17.91 -10.81 -24.47
CA ARG A 5 16.75 -11.28 -23.69
C ARG A 5 16.62 -10.56 -22.34
N ASP A 6 17.75 -10.18 -21.74
CA ASP A 6 17.75 -9.41 -20.50
C ASP A 6 17.30 -7.95 -20.72
N LEU A 7 17.74 -7.33 -21.82
CA LEU A 7 17.27 -6.02 -22.26
C LEU A 7 15.78 -6.03 -22.60
N GLU A 8 15.29 -7.05 -23.31
CA GLU A 8 13.87 -7.22 -23.62
C GLU A 8 13.02 -7.34 -22.35
N ARG A 9 13.47 -8.11 -21.36
CA ARG A 9 12.80 -8.25 -20.07
C ARG A 9 12.77 -6.93 -19.29
N ARG A 10 13.91 -6.25 -19.17
CA ARG A 10 14.01 -4.95 -18.48
C ARG A 10 13.18 -3.88 -19.17
N LEU A 11 13.10 -3.92 -20.51
CA LEU A 11 12.25 -3.01 -21.29
C LEU A 11 10.77 -3.32 -21.07
N ALA A 12 10.39 -4.59 -21.00
CA ALA A 12 9.02 -5.01 -20.69
C ALA A 12 8.62 -4.61 -19.26
N GLU A 13 9.50 -4.81 -18.28
CA GLU A 13 9.28 -4.37 -16.89
C GLU A 13 9.18 -2.85 -16.78
N ALA A 14 10.08 -2.11 -17.44
CA ALA A 14 10.04 -0.65 -17.44
C ALA A 14 8.76 -0.11 -18.10
N ARG A 15 8.31 -0.74 -19.19
CA ARG A 15 7.01 -0.43 -19.82
C ARG A 15 5.85 -0.77 -18.90
N GLY A 16 5.85 -1.93 -18.26
CA GLY A 16 4.83 -2.32 -17.28
C GLY A 16 4.73 -1.34 -16.12
N ARG A 17 5.87 -0.91 -15.56
CA ARG A 17 5.92 0.14 -14.53
C ARG A 17 5.38 1.48 -15.02
N ALA A 18 5.78 1.91 -16.22
CA ALA A 18 5.31 3.16 -16.80
C ALA A 18 3.80 3.15 -17.07
N THR A 19 3.25 2.03 -17.54
CA THR A 19 1.80 1.85 -17.75
C THR A 19 1.05 1.82 -16.41
N ALA A 20 1.54 1.10 -15.41
CA ALA A 20 0.91 1.07 -14.09
C ALA A 20 0.88 2.46 -13.43
N LEU A 21 1.95 3.24 -13.60
CA LEU A 21 2.02 4.62 -13.12
C LEU A 21 1.05 5.53 -13.89
N ALA A 22 1.00 5.41 -15.22
CA ALA A 22 0.09 6.20 -16.05
C ALA A 22 -1.39 5.91 -15.72
N ASP A 23 -1.73 4.66 -15.46
CA ASP A 23 -3.07 4.25 -15.04
C ASP A 23 -3.42 4.86 -13.68
N ALA A 24 -2.51 4.81 -12.70
CA ALA A 24 -2.73 5.41 -11.39
C ALA A 24 -2.96 6.93 -11.51
N LEU A 25 -2.12 7.63 -12.29
CA LEU A 25 -2.28 9.06 -12.55
C LEU A 25 -3.59 9.39 -13.28
N ALA A 26 -4.04 8.54 -14.21
CA ALA A 26 -5.31 8.74 -14.92
C ALA A 26 -6.52 8.57 -13.99
N VAL A 27 -6.48 7.61 -13.05
CA VAL A 27 -7.50 7.42 -12.02
C VAL A 27 -7.54 8.62 -11.07
N MET A 28 -6.37 9.08 -10.60
CA MET A 28 -6.24 10.30 -9.79
C MET A 28 -6.80 11.54 -10.51
N SER A 29 -6.55 11.66 -11.82
CA SER A 29 -7.00 12.80 -12.63
C SER A 29 -8.50 12.78 -12.94
N ARG A 30 -9.15 11.61 -12.94
CA ARG A 30 -10.58 11.48 -13.28
C ARG A 30 -11.50 11.55 -12.06
N ALA A 31 -10.98 11.31 -10.86
CA ALA A 31 -11.75 11.33 -9.62
C ALA A 31 -11.06 12.19 -8.54
N PRO A 32 -10.97 13.52 -8.69
CA PRO A 32 -10.51 14.38 -7.60
C PRO A 32 -11.43 14.35 -6.37
N THR A 33 -12.63 13.75 -6.49
CA THR A 33 -13.66 13.72 -5.44
C THR A 33 -13.83 12.38 -4.74
N ASP A 34 -13.18 11.30 -5.18
CA ASP A 34 -13.26 9.99 -4.52
C ASP A 34 -11.87 9.42 -4.25
N LEU A 35 -11.22 10.01 -3.24
CA LEU A 35 -9.91 9.57 -2.77
C LEU A 35 -9.92 8.09 -2.36
N VAL A 36 -11.02 7.59 -1.79
CA VAL A 36 -11.13 6.20 -1.35
C VAL A 36 -11.01 5.27 -2.55
N ALA A 37 -11.76 5.50 -3.63
CA ALA A 37 -11.69 4.68 -4.84
C ALA A 37 -10.28 4.67 -5.47
N VAL A 38 -9.58 5.81 -5.44
CA VAL A 38 -8.18 5.91 -5.91
C VAL A 38 -7.28 5.02 -5.05
N LEU A 39 -7.36 5.13 -3.72
CA LEU A 39 -6.52 4.38 -2.79
C LEU A 39 -6.79 2.88 -2.86
N GLU A 40 -8.05 2.46 -2.99
CA GLU A 40 -8.43 1.07 -3.20
C GLU A 40 -7.85 0.51 -4.50
N THR A 41 -7.85 1.29 -5.58
CA THR A 41 -7.23 0.87 -6.86
C THR A 41 -5.71 0.70 -6.71
N VAL A 42 -5.05 1.59 -5.98
CA VAL A 42 -3.61 1.47 -5.70
C VAL A 42 -3.32 0.23 -4.87
N LEU A 43 -4.12 -0.02 -3.83
CA LEU A 43 -4.01 -1.21 -2.98
C LEU A 43 -4.20 -2.49 -3.78
N ASP A 44 -5.22 -2.56 -4.64
CA ASP A 44 -5.48 -3.73 -5.47
C ASP A 44 -4.28 -4.08 -6.34
N ARG A 45 -3.67 -3.09 -7.01
CA ARG A 45 -2.48 -3.34 -7.82
C ARG A 45 -1.27 -3.72 -6.98
N ALA A 46 -1.02 -3.04 -5.87
CA ALA A 46 0.12 -3.32 -5.00
C ALA A 46 0.01 -4.71 -4.35
N ALA A 47 -1.16 -5.09 -3.86
CA ALA A 47 -1.40 -6.40 -3.26
C ALA A 47 -1.20 -7.53 -4.27
N ASN A 48 -1.73 -7.39 -5.48
CA ASN A 48 -1.52 -8.36 -6.56
C ASN A 48 -0.04 -8.49 -6.97
N MET A 49 0.73 -7.39 -6.98
CA MET A 49 2.17 -7.44 -7.29
C MET A 49 3.00 -8.12 -6.20
N CYS A 50 2.57 -8.00 -4.94
CA CYS A 50 3.26 -8.55 -3.78
C CYS A 50 2.76 -9.94 -3.37
N ASP A 51 1.75 -10.48 -4.06
CA ASP A 51 1.03 -11.70 -3.66
C ASP A 51 0.54 -11.61 -2.19
N ALA A 52 0.06 -10.43 -1.80
CA ALA A 52 -0.34 -10.14 -0.43
C ALA A 52 -1.79 -10.60 -0.17
N GLU A 53 -2.05 -11.18 1.00
CA GLU A 53 -3.41 -11.55 1.41
C GLU A 53 -4.27 -10.32 1.75
N ARG A 54 -3.65 -9.31 2.37
CA ARG A 54 -4.31 -8.07 2.83
C ARG A 54 -3.35 -6.89 2.69
N ALA A 55 -3.90 -5.71 2.46
CA ALA A 55 -3.13 -4.48 2.38
C ALA A 55 -3.97 -3.27 2.84
N SER A 56 -3.31 -2.25 3.39
CA SER A 56 -3.96 -1.01 3.83
C SER A 56 -3.09 0.21 3.56
N ILE A 57 -3.74 1.35 3.34
CA ILE A 57 -3.09 2.67 3.28
C ILE A 57 -3.52 3.47 4.49
N HIS A 58 -2.54 4.13 5.13
CA HIS A 58 -2.78 5.01 6.27
C HIS A 58 -2.38 6.44 5.93
N LEU A 59 -3.22 7.41 6.28
CA LEU A 59 -2.96 8.84 6.08
C LEU A 59 -2.78 9.53 7.43
N LEU A 60 -1.86 10.49 7.48
CA LEU A 60 -1.64 11.32 8.65
C LEU A 60 -2.71 12.42 8.72
N GLU A 61 -3.45 12.46 9.82
CA GLU A 61 -4.38 13.52 10.20
C GLU A 61 -3.87 14.24 11.47
N ALA A 62 -4.70 15.11 12.06
CA ALA A 62 -4.29 15.97 13.18
C ALA A 62 -3.89 15.21 14.45
N ASP A 63 -4.47 14.03 14.68
CA ASP A 63 -4.31 13.20 15.88
C ASP A 63 -3.52 11.91 15.63
N GLY A 64 -3.16 11.59 14.39
CA GLY A 64 -2.30 10.46 14.05
C GLY A 64 -2.60 9.87 12.67
N TYR A 65 -2.12 8.66 12.45
CA TYR A 65 -2.34 7.90 11.23
C TYR A 65 -3.65 7.12 11.31
N HIS A 66 -4.53 7.38 10.35
CA HIS A 66 -5.82 6.71 10.17
C HIS A 66 -5.80 5.78 8.98
N THR A 67 -6.52 4.66 9.07
CA THR A 67 -6.74 3.80 7.90
C THR A 67 -7.62 4.54 6.89
N ALA A 68 -7.11 4.75 5.68
CA ALA A 68 -7.82 5.46 4.61
C ALA A 68 -8.40 4.51 3.56
N ALA A 69 -7.79 3.34 3.39
CA ALA A 69 -8.30 2.28 2.54
C ALA A 69 -7.79 0.92 3.01
N PHE A 70 -8.56 -0.13 2.70
CA PHE A 70 -8.25 -1.51 3.05
C PHE A 70 -8.60 -2.44 1.87
N TRP A 71 -7.75 -3.42 1.60
CA TRP A 71 -7.93 -4.42 0.56
C TRP A 71 -7.71 -5.83 1.10
N GLY A 72 -8.49 -6.79 0.60
CA GLY A 72 -8.38 -8.21 0.94
C GLY A 72 -9.46 -8.69 1.92
N PRO A 73 -9.48 -10.01 2.22
CA PRO A 73 -10.48 -10.62 3.10
C PRO A 73 -10.38 -10.07 4.53
N THR A 74 -11.51 -9.77 5.15
CA THR A 74 -11.56 -9.28 6.52
C THR A 74 -12.97 -9.39 7.10
N SER A 75 -13.09 -9.46 8.44
CA SER A 75 -14.37 -9.40 9.13
C SER A 75 -14.81 -7.94 9.30
N GLU A 76 -16.12 -7.71 9.42
CA GLU A 76 -16.65 -6.37 9.68
C GLU A 76 -16.17 -5.81 11.03
N GLU A 77 -15.98 -6.67 12.03
CA GLU A 77 -15.37 -6.30 13.31
C GLU A 77 -13.93 -5.81 13.14
N TYR A 78 -13.12 -6.54 12.36
CA TYR A 78 -11.75 -6.13 12.09
C TYR A 78 -11.68 -4.82 11.29
N LYS A 79 -12.52 -4.67 10.25
CA LYS A 79 -12.60 -3.40 9.51
C LYS A 79 -12.91 -2.24 10.44
N ARG A 80 -13.94 -2.40 11.28
CA ARG A 80 -14.31 -1.37 12.25
C ARG A 80 -13.14 -1.03 13.16
N LEU A 81 -12.49 -2.04 13.75
CA LEU A 81 -11.32 -1.81 14.59
C LEU A 81 -10.19 -1.08 13.83
N ALA A 82 -9.93 -1.46 12.58
CA ALA A 82 -8.89 -0.85 11.75
C ALA A 82 -9.17 0.63 11.44
N TYR A 83 -10.44 0.99 11.17
CA TYR A 83 -10.84 2.39 10.91
C TYR A 83 -10.99 3.21 12.20
N ASP A 84 -11.40 2.60 13.32
CA ASP A 84 -11.56 3.29 14.61
C ASP A 84 -10.21 3.49 15.34
N THR A 85 -9.14 2.78 14.94
CA THR A 85 -7.82 2.85 15.62
C THR A 85 -6.92 3.92 15.01
N VAL A 86 -6.61 4.94 15.80
CA VAL A 86 -5.56 5.93 15.49
C VAL A 86 -4.19 5.39 15.88
N ARG A 87 -3.22 5.49 14.97
CA ARG A 87 -1.82 5.07 15.19
C ARG A 87 -0.91 6.28 15.30
N THR A 88 -0.09 6.33 16.32
CA THR A 88 0.92 7.39 16.49
C THR A 88 2.33 6.86 16.20
N PRO A 89 3.29 7.74 15.83
CA PRO A 89 4.69 7.35 15.75
C PRO A 89 5.17 6.74 17.07
N GLY A 90 5.78 5.56 17.01
CA GLY A 90 6.12 4.77 18.18
C GLY A 90 6.48 3.33 17.82
N ARG A 91 6.98 2.56 18.80
CA ARG A 91 7.43 1.17 18.55
C ARG A 91 6.35 0.11 18.75
N ASP A 92 5.14 0.50 19.16
CA ASP A 92 4.05 -0.42 19.52
C ASP A 92 3.28 -0.97 18.30
N THR A 93 3.40 -0.33 17.13
CA THR A 93 2.73 -0.77 15.89
C THR A 93 3.65 -0.68 14.69
N LEU A 94 3.43 -1.53 13.68
CA LEU A 94 4.14 -1.45 12.40
C LEU A 94 4.03 -0.04 11.78
N ILE A 95 2.83 0.55 11.77
CA ILE A 95 2.58 1.89 11.22
C ILE A 95 3.38 2.94 12.00
N GLY A 96 3.38 2.85 13.34
CA GLY A 96 4.14 3.75 14.20
C GLY A 96 5.64 3.66 13.95
N ARG A 97 6.18 2.46 13.73
CA ARG A 97 7.60 2.23 13.44
C ARG A 97 8.00 2.82 12.08
N VAL A 98 7.20 2.56 11.04
CA VAL A 98 7.40 3.15 9.70
C VAL A 98 7.34 4.68 9.76
N ALA A 99 6.39 5.24 10.52
CA ALA A 99 6.26 6.68 10.69
C ALA A 99 7.43 7.31 11.47
N LEU A 100 8.00 6.59 12.45
CA LEU A 100 9.12 7.05 13.25
C LEU A 100 10.45 6.99 12.47
N ASP A 101 10.70 5.86 11.81
CA ASP A 101 11.98 5.57 11.17
C ASP A 101 12.04 6.09 9.71
N CYS A 102 10.90 6.50 9.14
CA CYS A 102 10.76 6.90 7.73
C CYS A 102 11.36 5.88 6.75
N SER A 103 11.25 4.59 7.10
CA SER A 103 11.88 3.49 6.37
C SER A 103 10.93 2.30 6.23
N ILE A 104 11.27 1.41 5.30
CA ILE A 104 10.59 0.11 5.17
C ILE A 104 10.86 -0.72 6.43
N VAL A 105 9.80 -1.23 7.05
CA VAL A 105 9.85 -2.16 8.19
C VAL A 105 9.24 -3.48 7.75
N HIS A 106 9.96 -4.57 7.98
CA HIS A 106 9.49 -5.94 7.69
C HIS A 106 9.53 -6.73 8.98
N ILE A 107 8.38 -7.29 9.38
CA ILE A 107 8.21 -8.12 10.57
C ILE A 107 7.92 -9.54 10.09
N PRO A 108 8.88 -10.47 10.15
CA PRO A 108 8.69 -11.84 9.66
C PRO A 108 7.63 -12.62 10.45
N ASP A 109 7.58 -12.42 11.76
CA ASP A 109 6.59 -13.00 12.67
C ASP A 109 6.19 -11.98 13.72
N VAL A 110 4.89 -11.69 13.83
CA VAL A 110 4.34 -10.70 14.78
C VAL A 110 4.27 -11.21 16.22
N LEU A 111 4.38 -12.52 16.43
CA LEU A 111 4.41 -13.14 17.77
C LEU A 111 5.83 -13.19 18.36
N GLU A 112 6.84 -13.08 17.51
CA GLU A 112 8.26 -13.03 17.89
C GLU A 112 8.87 -11.63 17.82
N ASP A 113 8.07 -10.62 17.43
CA ASP A 113 8.44 -9.20 17.31
C ASP A 113 8.28 -8.41 18.61
#